data_AF-A0A947P8X7-F1
#
_entry.id   AF-A0A947P8X7-F1
#
_cell.length_a   1.000
_cell.length_b   1.000
_cell.length_c   1.000
_cell.angle_alpha   90.00
_cell.angle_beta   90.00
_cell.angle_gamma   90.00
#
_symmetry.space_group_name_H-M   'P 1'
#
loop_
_entity.id
_entity.type
_entity.pdbx_description
1 polymer ?
#
loop_
_entity_poly.entity_id
_entity_poly.type
_entity_poly.pdbx_seq_one_letter_code
_entity_poly.pdbx_strand_id
1 'polypeptide(L)' 'MNILLIYPEFPDTFWSFKHALEFVRKRAALPPLGLLTVAAMLPKEWSMRLVDTNVRDITKKDLAWANCAFISAMVVQR' A
#
# COMPACT_ATOMS: atom_id res chain seq x y z
N MET A 1 -10.85 12.94 -10.53
CA MET A 1 -11.28 11.60 -10.09
C MET A 1 -10.48 11.20 -8.86
N ASN A 2 -11.07 10.46 -7.92
CA ASN A 2 -10.41 10.00 -6.70
C ASN A 2 -9.92 8.57 -6.88
N ILE A 3 -8.62 8.34 -6.73
CA ILE A 3 -8.02 7.01 -6.77
C ILE A 3 -7.42 6.63 -5.42
N LEU A 4 -7.72 5.41 -4.98
CA LEU A 4 -7.09 4.79 -3.82
C LEU A 4 -6.03 3.79 -4.28
N LEU A 5 -4.78 4.09 -3.97
CA LEU A 5 -3.63 3.23 -4.18
C LEU A 5 -3.49 2.35 -2.93
N ILE A 6 -3.62 1.04 -3.08
CA ILE A 6 -3.58 0.07 -1.99
C ILE A 6 -2.33 -0.78 -2.15
N TYR A 7 -1.51 -0.81 -1.11
CA TYR A 7 -0.38 -1.71 -0.98
C TYR A 7 -0.70 -2.75 0.11
N PRO A 8 -1.10 -3.98 -0.28
CA PRO A 8 -1.54 -5.01 0.64
C PRO A 8 -0.42 -5.44 1.61
N GLU A 9 -0.83 -6.05 2.72
CA GLU A 9 0.10 -6.54 3.72
C GLU A 9 0.89 -7.71 3.13
N PHE A 10 2.16 -7.81 3.48
CA PHE A 10 2.90 -9.04 3.25
C PHE A 10 2.49 -10.07 4.30
N PRO A 11 2.14 -11.30 3.91
CA PRO A 11 1.99 -12.36 4.88
C PRO A 11 3.34 -12.62 5.57
N ASP A 12 3.27 -13.21 6.76
CA ASP A 12 4.48 -13.65 7.44
C ASP A 12 5.12 -14.80 6.64
N THR A 13 6.37 -14.59 6.22
CA THR A 13 7.14 -15.56 5.42
C THR A 13 8.56 -15.65 5.91
N PHE A 14 9.24 -16.73 5.54
CA PHE A 14 10.66 -16.96 5.85
C PHE A 14 11.57 -15.79 5.45
N TRP A 15 11.24 -15.09 4.36
CA TRP A 15 12.02 -13.95 3.84
C TRP A 15 11.49 -12.59 4.30
N SER A 16 10.44 -12.54 5.12
CA SER A 16 9.89 -11.29 5.62
C SER A 16 10.74 -10.74 6.76
N PHE A 17 10.86 -9.41 6.84
CA PHE A 17 11.48 -8.74 7.98
C PHE A 17 10.50 -8.49 9.14
N LYS A 18 9.31 -9.12 9.14
CA LYS A 18 8.20 -8.76 10.05
C LYS A 18 8.63 -8.70 11.52
N HIS A 19 9.28 -9.75 12.00
CA HIS A 19 9.80 -9.83 13.38
C HIS A 19 11.03 -8.95 13.62
N ALA A 20 11.88 -8.74 12.61
CA ALA A 20 13.08 -7.94 12.73
C ALA A 20 12.78 -6.42 12.83
N LEU A 21 11.71 -5.96 12.16
CA LEU A 21 11.35 -4.55 12.10
C LEU A 21 10.88 -3.98 13.44
N GLU A 22 10.34 -4.81 14.32
CA GLU A 22 9.92 -4.40 15.67
C GLU A 22 11.09 -3.88 16.50
N PHE A 23 12.26 -4.52 16.40
CA PHE A 23 13.49 -4.11 17.12
C PHE A 23 13.97 -2.71 16.72
N VAL A 24 13.69 -2.29 15.48
CA VAL A 24 14.02 -0.96 14.96
C VAL A 24 12.80 -0.03 14.92
N ARG A 25 11.69 -0.41 15.57
CA ARG A 25 10.44 0.37 15.67
C ARG A 25 9.88 0.80 14.31
N LYS A 26 10.00 -0.07 13.29
CA LYS A 26 9.43 0.13 11.96
C LYS A 26 8.30 -0.87 11.71
N ARG A 27 7.35 -0.49 10.86
CA ARG A 27 6.25 -1.37 10.42
C ARG A 27 6.46 -1.96 9.03
N ALA A 28 7.23 -1.28 8.19
CA ALA A 28 7.59 -1.72 6.85
C ALA A 28 9.08 -1.46 6.60
N ALA A 29 9.72 -2.36 5.85
CA ALA A 29 11.13 -2.22 5.49
C ALA A 29 11.35 -1.18 4.38
N LEU A 30 10.41 -1.10 3.44
CA LEU A 30 10.50 -0.29 2.23
C LEU A 30 9.15 0.37 1.94
N PRO A 31 9.14 1.60 1.38
CA PRO A 31 7.91 2.19 0.85
C PRO A 31 7.44 1.41 -0.40
N PRO A 32 6.15 1.55 -0.78
CA PRO A 32 5.58 0.90 -1.96
C PRO A 32 6.02 1.58 -3.27
N LEU A 33 7.32 1.55 -3.56
CA LEU A 33 7.95 2.33 -4.63
C LEU A 33 7.29 2.09 -5.99
N GLY A 34 7.05 0.84 -6.37
CA GLY A 34 6.41 0.53 -7.66
C GLY A 34 5.03 1.16 -7.81
N LEU A 35 4.23 1.16 -6.73
CA LEU A 35 2.90 1.78 -6.73
C LEU A 35 3.00 3.32 -6.78
N LEU A 36 3.99 3.91 -6.11
CA LEU A 36 4.27 5.35 -6.17
C LEU A 36 4.75 5.78 -7.58
N THR A 37 5.52 4.93 -8.27
CA THR A 37 5.92 5.16 -9.66
C THR A 37 4.70 5.20 -10.57
N VAL A 38 3.76 4.25 -10.43
CA VAL A 38 2.50 4.27 -11.18
C VAL A 38 1.68 5.51 -10.83
N ALA A 39 1.62 5.90 -9.56
CA ALA A 39 0.91 7.10 -9.12
C ALA A 39 1.42 8.37 -9.84
N ALA A 40 2.73 8.48 -10.05
CA ALA A 40 3.33 9.61 -10.76
C ALA A 40 2.98 9.65 -12.27
N MET A 41 2.54 8.54 -12.85
CA MET A 41 2.13 8.43 -14.26
C MET A 41 0.63 8.71 -14.47
N LEU A 42 -0.16 8.80 -13.40
CA LEU A 42 -1.59 9.09 -13.48
C LEU A 42 -1.84 10.55 -13.87
N PRO A 43 -3.04 10.88 -14.40
CA PRO A 43 -3.39 12.25 -14.75
C PRO A 43 -3.29 13.19 -13.54
N LYS A 44 -2.70 14.37 -13.76
CA LYS A 44 -2.36 15.32 -12.67
C LYS A 44 -3.58 15.84 -11.92
N GLU A 45 -4.74 15.85 -12.57
CA GLU A 45 -6.02 16.28 -12.01
C GLU A 45 -6.70 15.21 -11.13
N TRP A 46 -6.12 14.01 -11.01
CA TRP A 46 -6.63 13.00 -10.10
C TRP A 46 -6.19 13.28 -8.67
N SER A 47 -7.15 13.19 -7.76
CA SER A 47 -6.84 13.18 -6.32
C SER A 47 -6.44 11.77 -5.93
N MET A 48 -5.30 11.65 -5.26
CA MET A 48 -4.70 10.35 -4.95
C MET A 48 -4.60 10.17 -3.43
N ARG A 49 -4.92 8.97 -2.94
CA ARG A 49 -4.62 8.54 -1.57
C ARG A 49 -3.87 7.21 -1.60
N LEU A 50 -2.92 7.05 -0.70
CA LEU A 50 -2.20 5.79 -0.49
C LEU A 50 -2.63 5.16 0.83
N VAL A 51 -2.91 3.86 0.79
CA VAL A 51 -3.04 3.00 1.96
C VAL A 51 -1.98 1.90 1.83
N ASP A 52 -1.02 1.92 2.74
CA ASP A 52 -0.11 0.79 2.95
C ASP A 52 -0.61 -0.01 4.15
N THR A 53 -1.16 -1.20 3.89
CA THR A 53 -1.72 -2.05 4.95
C THR A 53 -0.67 -2.73 5.80
N ASN A 54 0.62 -2.63 5.45
CA ASN A 54 1.71 -2.99 6.35
C ASN A 54 1.88 -1.94 7.46
N VAL A 55 1.34 -0.72 7.28
CA VAL A 55 1.51 0.40 8.22
C VAL A 55 0.21 0.73 8.93
N ARG A 56 -0.93 0.69 8.24
CA ARG A 56 -2.26 0.96 8.80
C ARG A 56 -3.38 0.25 8.03
N ASP A 57 -4.47 -0.05 8.70
CA ASP A 57 -5.64 -0.63 8.03
C ASP A 57 -6.29 0.32 7.02
N ILE A 58 -6.92 -0.29 6.02
CA ILE A 58 -7.85 0.38 5.12
C ILE A 58 -9.17 0.64 5.85
N THR A 59 -9.70 1.85 5.73
CA THR A 59 -10.95 2.21 6.39
C THR A 59 -12.12 2.25 5.41
N LYS A 60 -13.36 2.12 5.91
CA LYS A 60 -14.57 2.34 5.10
C LYS A 60 -14.60 3.74 4.47
N LYS A 61 -14.01 4.73 5.14
CA LYS A 61 -13.90 6.12 4.62
C LYS A 61 -12.93 6.23 3.45
N ASP A 62 -11.84 5.47 3.48
CA ASP A 62 -10.90 5.40 2.34
C ASP A 62 -11.62 4.83 1.11
N LEU A 63 -12.35 3.73 1.31
CA LEU A 63 -13.11 3.06 0.25
C LEU A 63 -14.24 3.93 -0.29
N ALA A 64 -15.05 4.55 0.58
CA ALA A 64 -16.16 5.41 0.17
C ALA A 64 -15.71 6.69 -0.54
N TRP A 65 -14.49 7.17 -0.30
CA TRP A 65 -13.93 8.35 -0.96
C TRP A 65 -13.48 8.07 -2.40
N ALA A 66 -13.13 6.82 -2.71
CA ALA A 66 -12.49 6.44 -3.96
C ALA A 66 -13.51 6.17 -5.08
N ASN A 67 -13.20 6.63 -6.30
CA ASN A 67 -13.92 6.23 -7.51
C ASN A 67 -13.30 4.97 -8.14
N CYS A 68 -12.01 4.76 -7.94
CA CYS A 68 -11.28 3.57 -8.36
C CYS A 68 -10.23 3.17 -7.32
N ALA A 69 -9.88 1.89 -7.29
CA ALA A 69 -8.84 1.34 -6.43
C ALA A 69 -7.79 0.61 -7.27
N PHE A 70 -6.53 0.97 -7.10
CA PHE A 70 -5.39 0.30 -7.73
C PHE A 70 -4.64 -0.45 -6.65
N ILE A 71 -4.46 -1.76 -6.85
CA ILE A 71 -3.86 -2.65 -5.85
C ILE A 71 -2.54 -3.15 -6.40
N SER A 72 -1.45 -2.91 -5.68
CA SER A 72 -0.19 -3.61 -5.95
C SER A 72 -0.31 -5.03 -5.43
N ALA A 73 0.13 -6.03 -6.20
CA ALA A 73 0.07 -7.41 -5.75
C ALA A 73 1.35 -8.15 -6.11
N MET A 74 1.82 -8.97 -5.19
CA MET A 74 2.89 -9.95 -5.40
C MET A 74 2.32 -11.36 -5.26
N VAL A 75 3.02 -12.36 -5.83
CA VAL A 75 2.60 -13.77 -5.80
C VAL A 75 2.33 -14.29 -4.38
N VAL A 76 3.05 -13.75 -3.40
CA VAL A 76 2.90 -14.12 -1.99
C VAL A 76 1.57 -13.64 -1.37
N GLN A 77 0.90 -12.66 -1.97
CA GLN A 77 -0.35 -12.06 -1.49
C GLN A 77 -1.60 -12.70 -2.16
N ARG A 78 -1.47 -13.94 -2.61
CA ARG A 78 -2.58 -14.73 -3.18
C ARG A 78 -3.60 -15.13 -2.13
#